data_AF-A0A844BAL6-F1
#
_entry.id   AF-A0A844BAL6-F1
#
_cell.length_a   1.000
_cell.length_b   1.000
_cell.length_c   1.000
_cell.angle_alpha   90.00
_cell.angle_beta   90.00
_cell.angle_gamma   90.00
#
_symmetry.space_group_name_H-M   'P 1'
#
loop_
_entity.id
_entity.type
_entity.pdbx_description
1 polymer ?
#
loop_
_entity_poly.entity_id
_entity_poly.type
_entity_poly.pdbx_seq_one_letter_code
_entity_poly.pdbx_strand_id
1 'polypeptide(L)'
;MTTSVGDIDAFIDMLRAACDDKPMNDQLEKLLSMPDDKRQALIRKWVDDMVTAKAPHDLIEAVACLVDDKVAEKAYEVIYNCKRQGRWRMR
;
A
#
# COMPACT_ATOMS: atom_id res chain seq x y z
N MET A 1 14.66 -12.57 15.29
CA MET A 1 14.63 -11.12 14.99
C MET A 1 13.26 -10.83 14.44
N THR A 2 12.48 -9.97 15.08
CA THR A 2 11.19 -9.52 14.55
C THR A 2 11.48 -8.45 13.50
N THR A 3 11.42 -8.80 12.22
CA THR A 3 11.47 -7.82 11.13
C THR A 3 10.21 -6.95 11.20
N SER A 4 10.39 -5.64 11.17
CA SER A 4 9.27 -4.70 11.11
C SER A 4 8.83 -4.51 9.65
N VAL A 5 7.59 -4.06 9.43
CA VAL A 5 7.13 -3.68 8.09
C VAL A 5 7.97 -2.54 7.50
N GLY A 6 8.60 -1.73 8.36
CA GLY A 6 9.56 -0.70 7.95
C GLY A 6 10.90 -1.25 7.45
N ASP A 7 11.14 -2.56 7.56
CA ASP A 7 12.32 -3.22 7.00
C ASP A 7 12.01 -3.90 5.65
N ILE A 8 10.75 -3.82 5.17
CA ILE A 8 10.33 -4.37 3.88
C ILE A 8 10.48 -3.28 2.83
N ASP A 9 11.64 -3.24 2.17
CA ASP A 9 11.99 -2.20 1.18
C ASP A 9 10.91 -2.02 0.10
N ALA A 10 10.36 -3.13 -0.41
CA ALA A 10 9.31 -3.10 -1.42
C ALA A 10 8.02 -2.42 -0.93
N PHE A 11 7.70 -2.50 0.36
CA PHE A 11 6.56 -1.80 0.94
C PHE A 11 6.80 -0.29 0.98
N ILE A 12 7.99 0.12 1.42
CA ILE A 12 8.37 1.53 1.46
C ILE A 12 8.39 2.11 0.04
N ASP A 13 8.96 1.37 -0.91
CA ASP A 13 9.07 1.80 -2.30
C ASP A 13 7.70 1.85 -2.98
N MET A 14 6.78 0.94 -2.66
CA MET A 14 5.38 1.01 -3.09
C MET A 14 4.73 2.32 -2.61
N LEU A 15 4.90 2.69 -1.34
CA LEU A 15 4.34 3.94 -0.81
C LEU A 15 4.98 5.18 -1.45
N ARG A 16 6.30 5.17 -1.68
CA ARG A 16 7.01 6.26 -2.36
C ARG A 16 6.56 6.43 -3.81
N ALA A 17 6.45 5.32 -4.54
CA ALA A 17 5.98 5.30 -5.93
C ALA A 17 4.54 5.80 -6.03
N ALA A 18 3.68 5.41 -5.10
CA ALA A 18 2.33 5.93 -4.99
C ALA A 18 2.26 7.43 -4.70
N CYS A 19 3.32 8.06 -4.18
CA CYS A 19 3.36 9.51 -4.05
C CYS A 19 3.71 10.22 -5.37
N ASP A 20 4.38 9.53 -6.30
CA ASP A 20 4.73 10.02 -7.65
C ASP A 20 3.67 9.73 -8.71
N ASP A 21 2.96 8.61 -8.57
CA ASP A 21 1.98 8.14 -9.54
C ASP A 21 0.55 8.41 -9.04
N LYS A 22 -0.13 9.33 -9.72
CA LYS A 22 -1.51 9.72 -9.38
C LYS A 22 -2.51 8.56 -9.39
N PRO A 23 -2.62 7.80 -10.48
CA PRO A 23 -3.49 6.62 -10.53
C PRO A 23 -3.25 5.64 -9.37
N MET A 24 -1.99 5.34 -9.06
CA MET A 24 -1.62 4.44 -7.98
C MET A 24 -1.99 5.02 -6.61
N ASN A 25 -1.75 6.32 -6.40
CA ASN A 25 -2.16 7.04 -5.20
C ASN A 25 -3.68 6.91 -4.95
N ASP A 26 -4.48 7.26 -5.96
CA ASP A 26 -5.94 7.28 -5.85
C ASP A 26 -6.48 5.87 -5.56
N GLN A 27 -5.87 4.84 -6.16
CA GLN A 27 -6.23 3.44 -5.90
C GLN A 27 -5.89 3.00 -4.47
N LEU A 28 -4.68 3.33 -3.98
CA LEU A 28 -4.27 3.02 -2.62
C LEU A 28 -5.10 3.81 -1.59
N GLU A 29 -5.36 5.10 -1.82
CA GLU A 29 -6.23 5.92 -0.97
C GLU A 29 -7.62 5.29 -0.84
N LYS A 30 -8.21 4.87 -1.97
CA LYS A 30 -9.52 4.22 -1.99
C LYS A 30 -9.50 2.89 -1.21
N LEU A 31 -8.49 2.05 -1.42
CA LEU A 31 -8.34 0.78 -0.70
C LEU A 31 -8.19 0.98 0.81
N LEU A 32 -7.33 1.91 1.20
CA LEU A 32 -6.98 2.18 2.60
C LEU A 32 -8.11 2.91 3.36
N SER A 33 -8.96 3.67 2.66
CA SER A 33 -10.15 4.32 3.24
C SER A 33 -11.31 3.37 3.55
N MET A 34 -11.21 2.09 3.15
CA MET A 34 -12.28 1.12 3.40
C MET A 34 -12.30 0.68 4.87
N PRO A 35 -13.48 0.27 5.39
CA PRO A 35 -13.56 -0.45 6.65
C PRO A 35 -12.61 -1.66 6.68
N ASP A 36 -12.05 -1.95 7.86
CA ASP A 36 -10.99 -2.93 8.03
C ASP A 36 -11.35 -4.31 7.47
N ASP A 37 -12.54 -4.80 7.78
CA ASP A 37 -13.07 -6.09 7.31
C ASP A 37 -13.10 -6.17 5.77
N LYS A 38 -13.58 -5.11 5.12
CA LYS A 38 -13.64 -5.01 3.65
C LYS A 38 -12.26 -4.88 3.03
N ARG A 39 -11.38 -4.06 3.62
CA ARG A 39 -10.01 -3.88 3.15
C ARG A 39 -9.26 -5.21 3.21
N GLN A 40 -9.31 -5.90 4.35
CA GLN A 40 -8.64 -7.18 4.56
C GLN A 40 -9.13 -8.24 3.57
N ALA A 41 -10.45 -8.33 3.34
CA ALA A 41 -11.00 -9.28 2.37
C ALA A 41 -10.52 -9.02 0.94
N LEU A 42 -10.49 -7.75 0.52
CA LEU A 42 -10.00 -7.37 -0.81
C LEU A 42 -8.50 -7.60 -0.98
N ILE A 43 -7.69 -7.28 0.03
CA ILE A 43 -6.25 -7.50 -0.03
C ILE A 43 -5.93 -8.99 -0.11
N ARG A 44 -6.60 -9.84 0.68
CA ARG A 44 -6.41 -11.29 0.61
C ARG A 44 -6.69 -11.83 -0.79
N LYS A 45 -7.82 -11.42 -1.38
CA LYS A 45 -8.15 -11.77 -2.75
C LYS A 45 -7.09 -11.28 -3.75
N TRP A 46 -6.62 -10.04 -3.58
CA TRP A 46 -5.61 -9.46 -4.48
C TRP A 46 -4.27 -10.21 -4.36
N VAL A 47 -3.85 -10.57 -3.15
CA VAL A 47 -2.66 -11.41 -2.92
C VAL A 47 -2.82 -12.76 -3.61
N ASP A 48 -3.97 -13.42 -3.50
CA ASP A 48 -4.23 -14.70 -4.17
C ASP A 48 -4.15 -14.57 -5.70
N ASP A 49 -4.71 -13.49 -6.26
CA ASP A 49 -4.63 -13.18 -7.69
C ASP A 49 -3.16 -12.94 -8.13
N MET A 50 -2.36 -12.24 -7.31
CA MET A 50 -0.94 -11.97 -7.58
C MET A 50 -0.08 -13.24 -7.53
N VAL A 51 -0.34 -14.12 -6.56
CA VAL A 51 0.32 -15.43 -6.46
C VAL A 51 0.01 -16.26 -7.71
N THR A 52 -1.25 -16.28 -8.14
CA THR A 52 -1.69 -16.98 -9.36
C THR A 52 -1.01 -16.42 -10.60
N ALA A 53 -0.86 -15.09 -10.67
CA ALA A 53 -0.18 -14.39 -11.76
C ALA A 53 1.36 -14.49 -11.70
N LYS A 54 1.94 -15.16 -10.69
CA LYS A 54 3.39 -15.25 -10.45
C LYS A 54 4.05 -13.87 -10.34
N ALA A 55 3.40 -12.94 -9.66
CA ALA A 55 3.98 -11.63 -9.35
C ALA A 55 5.26 -11.79 -8.51
N PRO A 56 6.17 -10.81 -8.54
CA PRO A 56 7.35 -10.77 -7.68
C PRO A 56 6.97 -10.92 -6.19
N HIS A 57 7.74 -11.73 -5.45
CA HIS A 57 7.44 -12.08 -4.06
C HIS A 57 7.44 -10.85 -3.14
N ASP A 58 8.39 -9.95 -3.34
CA ASP A 58 8.54 -8.68 -2.65
C ASP A 58 7.30 -7.77 -2.83
N LEU A 59 6.73 -7.75 -4.03
CA LEU A 59 5.49 -7.03 -4.31
C LEU A 59 4.29 -7.67 -3.60
N ILE A 60 4.20 -9.00 -3.58
CA ILE A 60 3.16 -9.73 -2.85
C ILE A 60 3.25 -9.44 -1.35
N GLU A 61 4.46 -9.49 -0.80
CA GLU A 61 4.73 -9.21 0.62
C GLU A 61 4.35 -7.77 0.98
N ALA A 62 4.74 -6.79 0.17
CA ALA A 62 4.37 -5.39 0.35
C ALA A 62 2.85 -5.19 0.41
N VAL A 63 2.10 -5.81 -0.51
CA VAL A 63 0.63 -5.71 -0.53
C VAL A 63 0.02 -6.44 0.68
N ALA A 64 0.57 -7.60 1.08
CA ALA A 64 0.08 -8.37 2.21
C ALA A 64 0.23 -7.63 3.55
N CYS A 65 1.21 -6.74 3.71
CA CYS A 65 1.37 -5.91 4.90
C CYS A 65 0.13 -5.05 5.21
N LEU A 66 -0.66 -4.67 4.19
CA LEU A 66 -1.85 -3.85 4.34
C LEU A 66 -3.05 -4.58 4.97
N VAL A 67 -2.94 -5.89 5.22
CA VAL A 67 -3.92 -6.67 6.00
C VAL A 67 -3.90 -6.26 7.47
N ASP A 68 -2.75 -5.84 8.00
CA ASP A 68 -2.64 -5.35 9.38
C ASP A 68 -3.21 -3.93 9.48
N ASP A 69 -4.14 -3.73 10.42
CA ASP A 69 -4.89 -2.48 10.53
C ASP A 69 -3.98 -1.29 10.91
N LYS A 70 -2.99 -1.51 11.78
CA LYS A 70 -2.06 -0.44 12.18
C LYS A 70 -1.15 -0.05 11.04
N VAL A 71 -0.72 -1.03 10.24
CA VAL A 71 0.07 -0.77 9.03
C VAL A 71 -0.75 0.00 8.01
N ALA A 72 -2.01 -0.41 7.79
CA ALA A 72 -2.91 0.26 6.85
C ALA A 72 -3.21 1.71 7.26
N GLU A 73 -3.45 1.96 8.55
CA GLU A 73 -3.63 3.32 9.09
C GLU A 73 -2.41 4.19 8.81
N LYS A 74 -1.20 3.69 9.08
CA LYS A 74 0.04 4.42 8.81
C LYS A 74 0.30 4.63 7.32
N ALA A 75 0.00 3.64 6.48
CA ALA A 75 0.06 3.80 5.03
C ALA A 75 -0.92 4.88 4.56
N TYR A 76 -2.13 4.93 5.11
CA TYR A 76 -3.14 5.93 4.77
C TYR A 76 -2.67 7.35 5.11
N GLU A 77 -2.10 7.55 6.31
CA GLU A 77 -1.50 8.82 6.72
C GLU A 77 -0.43 9.29 5.71
N VAL A 78 0.45 8.39 5.26
CA VAL A 78 1.51 8.71 4.29
C VAL A 78 0.93 9.10 2.93
N ILE A 79 0.04 8.27 2.37
CA ILE A 79 -0.59 8.49 1.07
C ILE A 79 -1.36 9.82 1.05
N TYR A 80 -2.13 10.10 2.09
CA TYR A 80 -2.90 11.34 2.23
C TYR A 80 -1.99 12.57 2.35
N ASN A 81 -0.88 12.46 3.08
CA ASN A 81 0.08 13.56 3.26
C ASN A 81 0.88 13.85 1.99
N CYS A 82 1.22 12.84 1.18
CA CYS A 82 1.89 13.04 -0.12
C CYS A 82 1.07 13.94 -1.06
N LYS A 83 -0.25 13.74 -1.11
CA LYS A 83 -1.19 14.56 -1.87
C LYS A 83 -1.22 16.02 -1.40
N ARG A 84 -1.12 16.24 -0.08
CA ARG A 84 -1.15 17.58 0.54
C ARG A 84 0.16 18.36 0.45
N GLN A 85 1.30 17.69 0.53
CA GLN A 85 2.62 18.35 0.59
C GLN A 85 3.12 18.85 -0.77
N GLY A 86 2.31 18.76 -1.83
CA GLY A 86 2.59 19.47 -3.07
C GLY A 86 3.69 18.85 -3.92
N ARG A 87 3.97 17.56 -3.79
CA ARG A 87 4.73 16.84 -4.84
C ARG A 87 4.01 16.88 -6.20
N TRP A 88 2.72 17.20 -6.18
CA TRP A 88 1.87 17.46 -7.35
C TRP A 88 1.63 18.96 -7.60
N ARG A 89 2.26 19.85 -6.83
CA ARG A 89 2.22 21.30 -7.06
C ARG A 89 3.19 21.74 -8.18
N MET A 90 3.91 20.80 -8.78
CA MET A 90 4.74 21.01 -9.97
C MET A 90 4.36 20.01 -11.07
N ARG A 91 3.26 20.28 -11.77
CA ARG A 91 3.18 20.05 -13.21
C ARG A 91 2.16 20.98 -13.83
#